data_AF-A0A6H1R3W5-F1
#
_entry.id   AF-A0A6H1R3W5-F1
#
_cell.length_a   1.000
_cell.length_b   1.000
_cell.length_c   1.000
_cell.angle_alpha   90.00
_cell.angle_beta   90.00
_cell.angle_gamma   90.00
#
_symmetry.space_group_name_H-M   'P 1'
#
loop_
_entity.id
_entity.type
_entity.pdbx_description
1 polymer ?
#
loop_
_entity_poly.entity_id
_entity_poly.type
_entity_poly.pdbx_seq_one_letter_code
_entity_poly.pdbx_strand_id
1 'polypeptide(L)'
;MFSNGEVGSTLRQARKEAGVSLTAMARELYVSKSHLSNIEAGRRPATVDIVRGYEKQLGPIGDDMLRRRDITHPRVMTADRPTLTELARSIDNGDPGVLATAPSSRTVDFFLAAKLTEPGIEHMRVWVRTGHTSTLRANALAVLAKLNKAQDTALIIDVLESDKKVKFLSLVSEVSKLTQWDWEISKQVVREPATAPDARKLAKALTKEALLDNDTESRWCGAYLLKELVPVLGK
;
A
#
# COMPACT_ATOMS: atom_id res chain seq x y z
N MET A 1 18.95 -11.43 5.18
CA MET A 1 19.43 -10.12 5.64
C MET A 1 20.11 -9.50 4.43
N PHE A 2 19.62 -8.37 3.91
CA PHE A 2 20.18 -7.77 2.70
C PHE A 2 21.59 -7.27 2.92
N SER A 3 22.43 -7.38 1.90
CA SER A 3 23.77 -6.82 1.90
C SER A 3 23.69 -5.29 1.74
N ASN A 4 24.70 -4.58 2.26
CA ASN A 4 24.79 -3.12 2.13
C ASN A 4 24.78 -2.64 0.66
N GLY A 5 25.24 -3.48 -0.27
CA GLY A 5 25.22 -3.20 -1.71
C GLY A 5 23.83 -3.24 -2.33
N GLU A 6 22.97 -4.17 -1.90
CA GLU A 6 21.58 -4.28 -2.38
C GLU A 6 20.74 -3.08 -1.93
N VAL A 7 20.91 -2.65 -0.67
CA VAL A 7 20.22 -1.45 -0.16
C VAL A 7 20.68 -0.20 -0.89
N GLY A 8 22.00 0.00 -1.02
CA GLY A 8 22.56 1.18 -1.70
C GLY A 8 22.13 1.29 -3.16
N SER A 9 22.16 0.18 -3.90
CA SER A 9 21.73 0.14 -5.30
C SER A 9 20.23 0.40 -5.46
N THR A 10 19.40 -0.12 -4.55
CA THR A 10 17.95 0.13 -4.53
C THR A 10 17.63 1.61 -4.30
N LEU A 11 18.27 2.24 -3.31
CA LEU A 11 18.12 3.68 -3.05
C LEU A 11 18.53 4.51 -4.27
N ARG A 12 19.68 4.16 -4.89
CA ARG A 12 20.18 4.82 -6.09
C ARG A 12 19.23 4.72 -7.26
N GLN A 13 18.67 3.53 -7.47
CA GLN A 13 17.71 3.25 -8.53
C GLN A 13 16.44 4.09 -8.32
N ALA A 14 15.83 4.00 -7.13
CA ALA A 14 14.62 4.75 -6.81
C ALA A 14 14.81 6.27 -7.00
N ARG A 15 15.97 6.81 -6.57
CA ARG A 15 16.29 8.23 -6.75
C ARG A 15 16.42 8.61 -8.23
N LYS A 16 17.13 7.80 -9.03
CA LYS A 16 17.31 8.05 -10.47
C LYS A 16 15.98 7.99 -11.21
N GLU A 17 15.15 6.99 -10.91
CA GLU A 17 13.82 6.83 -11.51
C GLU A 17 12.86 7.96 -11.14
N ALA A 18 13.02 8.55 -9.95
CA ALA A 18 12.28 9.74 -9.54
C ALA A 18 12.81 11.05 -10.16
N GLY A 19 13.84 11.00 -11.01
CA GLY A 19 14.47 12.18 -11.61
C GLY A 19 15.17 13.08 -10.60
N VAL A 20 15.36 12.64 -9.36
CA VAL A 20 15.95 13.45 -8.30
C VAL A 20 17.47 13.37 -8.40
N SER A 21 18.15 14.51 -8.52
CA SER A 21 19.61 14.53 -8.50
C SER A 21 20.14 14.12 -7.12
N LEU A 22 21.33 13.51 -7.08
CA LEU A 22 21.97 13.16 -5.81
C LEU A 22 22.18 14.40 -4.91
N THR A 23 22.45 15.55 -5.52
CA THR A 23 22.58 16.83 -4.81
C THR A 23 21.25 17.28 -4.20
N ALA A 24 20.14 17.17 -4.94
CA ALA A 24 18.82 17.54 -4.44
C ALA A 24 18.38 16.63 -3.29
N MET A 25 18.61 15.32 -3.41
CA MET A 25 18.32 14.37 -2.33
C MET A 25 19.16 14.63 -1.08
N ALA A 26 20.46 14.88 -1.24
CA ALA A 26 21.34 15.19 -0.11
C ALA A 26 20.88 16.44 0.66
N ARG A 27 20.41 17.46 -0.06
CA ARG A 27 19.84 18.68 0.52
C ARG A 27 18.57 18.40 1.33
N GLU A 28 17.65 17.59 0.78
CA GLU A 28 16.39 17.24 1.46
C GLU A 28 16.64 16.43 2.75
N LEU A 29 17.66 15.59 2.74
CA LEU A 29 18.03 14.75 3.87
C LEU A 29 18.97 15.43 4.87
N TYR A 30 19.34 16.69 4.63
CA TYR A 30 20.30 17.43 5.45
C TYR A 30 21.65 16.70 5.63
N VAL A 31 22.11 15.99 4.59
CA VAL A 31 23.40 15.28 4.58
C VAL A 31 24.30 15.74 3.45
N SER A 32 25.59 15.43 3.53
CA SER A 32 26.51 15.75 2.43
C SER A 32 26.28 14.82 1.22
N LYS A 33 26.45 15.38 0.01
CA LYS A 33 26.40 14.62 -1.25
C LYS A 33 27.39 13.45 -1.26
N SER A 34 28.58 13.64 -0.67
CA SER A 34 29.62 12.60 -0.57
C SER A 34 29.18 11.45 0.34
N HIS A 35 28.55 11.76 1.48
CA HIS A 35 28.00 10.75 2.37
C HIS A 35 26.96 9.89 1.66
N LEU A 36 26.03 10.54 0.96
CA LEU A 36 24.96 9.85 0.24
C LEU A 36 25.47 9.04 -0.96
N SER A 37 26.48 9.55 -1.67
CA SER A 37 27.14 8.81 -2.76
C SER A 37 27.80 7.52 -2.27
N ASN A 38 28.40 7.53 -1.07
CA ASN A 38 29.04 6.34 -0.51
C ASN A 38 28.01 5.28 -0.09
N ILE A 39 26.84 5.70 0.38
CA ILE A 39 25.72 4.82 0.69
C ILE A 39 25.16 4.18 -0.59
N GLU A 40 24.85 4.98 -1.61
CA GLU A 40 24.30 4.49 -2.88
C GLU A 40 25.26 3.57 -3.67
N ALA A 41 26.55 3.66 -3.39
CA ALA A 41 27.58 2.79 -3.95
C ALA A 41 27.84 1.52 -3.11
N GLY A 42 27.13 1.34 -1.99
CA GLY A 42 27.31 0.22 -1.06
C GLY A 42 28.61 0.27 -0.24
N ARG A 43 29.36 1.38 -0.31
CA ARG A 43 30.63 1.57 0.42
C ARG A 43 30.40 1.90 1.89
N ARG A 44 29.21 2.42 2.23
CA ARG A 44 28.74 2.63 3.59
C ARG A 44 27.33 2.05 3.74
N PRO A 45 27.00 1.47 4.91
CA PRO A 45 25.64 1.02 5.19
C PRO A 45 24.68 2.22 5.19
N ALA A 46 23.47 2.03 4.68
CA ALA A 46 22.38 3.00 4.86
C ALA A 46 21.87 2.91 6.30
N THR A 47 21.74 4.05 6.97
CA THR A 47 21.05 4.09 8.27
C THR A 47 19.53 4.05 8.05
N VAL A 48 18.79 3.67 9.09
CA VAL A 48 17.32 3.68 9.07
C VAL A 48 16.77 5.05 8.71
N ASP A 49 17.40 6.13 9.20
CA ASP A 49 16.98 7.51 8.91
C ASP A 49 17.17 7.89 7.43
N ILE A 50 18.24 7.41 6.80
CA ILE A 50 18.46 7.62 5.36
C ILE A 50 17.38 6.90 4.55
N VAL A 51 17.07 5.65 4.90
CA VAL A 51 16.02 4.89 4.22
C VAL A 51 14.67 5.59 4.38
N ARG A 52 14.27 5.96 5.61
CA ARG A 52 13.02 6.68 5.87
C ARG A 52 12.95 8.03 5.16
N GLY A 53 14.06 8.74 5.08
CA GLY A 53 14.13 10.02 4.37
C GLY A 53 13.94 9.84 2.85
N TYR A 54 14.55 8.79 2.28
CA TYR A 54 14.29 8.40 0.89
C TYR A 54 12.80 8.09 0.69
N GLU A 55 12.21 7.30 1.59
CA GLU A 55 10.80 6.93 1.52
C GLU A 55 9.85 8.13 1.60
N LYS A 56 10.15 9.08 2.50
CA LYS A 56 9.38 10.32 2.63
C LYS A 56 9.41 11.15 1.35
N GLN A 57 10.56 11.21 0.67
CA GLN A 57 10.74 12.07 -0.49
C GLN A 57 10.27 11.41 -1.80
N LEU A 58 10.38 10.09 -1.92
CA LEU A 58 10.18 9.37 -3.17
C LEU A 58 8.99 8.42 -3.15
N GLY A 59 8.30 8.31 -2.00
CA GLY A 59 7.43 7.18 -1.70
C GLY A 59 8.26 5.96 -1.27
N PRO A 60 7.63 4.85 -0.84
CA PRO A 60 8.33 3.68 -0.31
C PRO A 60 9.45 3.14 -1.24
N ILE A 61 10.58 2.72 -0.66
CA ILE A 61 11.79 2.29 -1.40
C ILE A 61 12.36 1.01 -0.83
N GLY A 62 12.33 -0.07 -1.62
CA GLY A 62 12.98 -1.33 -1.24
C GLY A 62 12.28 -2.05 -0.08
N ASP A 63 12.98 -2.97 0.58
CA ASP A 63 12.43 -4.18 1.20
C ASP A 63 11.34 -4.11 2.29
N ASP A 64 11.00 -2.95 2.85
CA ASP A 64 9.75 -2.86 3.61
C ASP A 64 8.51 -2.79 2.67
N MET A 65 8.72 -2.43 1.40
CA MET A 65 7.85 -2.83 0.27
C MET A 65 8.02 -4.31 -0.11
N LEU A 66 9.25 -4.84 -0.21
CA LEU A 66 9.45 -6.19 -0.77
C LEU A 66 9.10 -7.34 0.21
N ARG A 67 8.90 -7.05 1.50
CA ARG A 67 8.30 -8.00 2.46
C ARG A 67 6.79 -8.10 2.34
N ARG A 68 6.10 -7.06 1.87
CA ARG A 68 4.64 -7.04 1.72
C ARG A 68 4.28 -7.17 0.26
N ARG A 69 3.96 -8.39 -0.11
CA ARG A 69 3.65 -8.77 -1.48
C ARG A 69 2.31 -8.18 -1.91
N ASP A 70 2.18 -7.90 -3.20
CA ASP A 70 0.91 -7.48 -3.77
C ASP A 70 -0.14 -8.60 -3.66
N ILE A 71 -1.40 -8.23 -3.86
CA ILE A 71 -2.49 -9.20 -3.95
C ILE A 71 -2.28 -10.13 -5.15
N THR A 72 -2.74 -11.36 -5.02
CA THR A 72 -2.66 -12.41 -6.05
C THR A 72 -3.75 -12.29 -7.12
N HIS A 73 -4.47 -11.16 -7.18
CA HIS A 73 -5.55 -10.95 -8.13
C HIS A 73 -5.03 -10.93 -9.58
N PRO A 74 -5.64 -11.69 -10.52
CA PRO A 74 -5.11 -11.88 -11.88
C PRO A 74 -5.10 -10.60 -12.74
N ARG A 75 -5.92 -9.61 -12.38
CA ARG A 75 -6.00 -8.31 -13.07
C ARG A 75 -5.53 -7.15 -12.20
N VAL A 76 -4.71 -7.41 -11.18
CA VAL A 76 -4.10 -6.34 -10.39
C VAL A 76 -3.34 -5.42 -11.33
N MET A 77 -3.56 -4.11 -11.22
CA MET A 77 -2.89 -3.15 -12.08
C MET A 77 -1.45 -2.99 -11.62
N THR A 78 -0.54 -3.13 -12.59
CA THR A 78 0.85 -2.71 -12.47
C THR A 78 1.13 -1.76 -13.63
N ALA A 79 1.80 -0.66 -13.35
CA ALA A 79 2.08 0.36 -14.36
C ALA A 79 3.42 1.03 -14.03
N ASP A 80 4.11 1.48 -15.07
CA ASP A 80 5.31 2.27 -14.90
C ASP A 80 4.99 3.69 -14.37
N ARG A 81 6.01 4.38 -13.87
CA ARG A 81 5.84 5.72 -13.29
C ARG A 81 5.25 6.76 -14.26
N PRO A 82 5.63 6.81 -15.55
CA PRO A 82 4.98 7.71 -16.51
C PRO A 82 3.47 7.47 -16.59
N THR A 83 3.05 6.21 -16.72
CA THR A 83 1.63 5.84 -16.79
C THR A 83 0.91 6.21 -15.49
N LEU A 84 1.52 5.96 -14.33
CA LEU A 84 0.93 6.33 -13.04
C LEU A 84 0.86 7.84 -12.81
N THR A 85 1.80 8.59 -13.39
CA THR A 85 1.79 10.07 -13.35
C THR A 85 0.64 10.62 -14.18
N GLU A 86 0.39 10.04 -15.35
CA GLU A 86 -0.78 10.37 -16.17
C GLU A 86 -2.08 10.03 -15.43
N LEU A 87 -2.14 8.85 -14.82
CA LEU A 87 -3.29 8.43 -14.03
C LEU A 87 -3.56 9.39 -12.86
N ALA A 88 -2.52 9.83 -12.13
CA ALA A 88 -2.69 10.82 -11.06
C ALA A 88 -3.28 12.13 -11.59
N ARG A 89 -2.80 12.62 -12.74
CA ARG A 89 -3.36 13.82 -13.39
C ARG A 89 -4.81 13.62 -13.85
N SER A 90 -5.13 12.46 -14.40
CA SER A 90 -6.50 12.08 -14.78
C SER A 90 -7.43 12.15 -13.57
N ILE A 91 -7.01 11.58 -12.44
CA ILE A 91 -7.76 11.58 -11.18
C ILE A 91 -7.93 13.01 -10.66
N ASP A 92 -6.87 13.84 -10.68
CA ASP A 92 -6.95 15.24 -10.28
C ASP A 92 -7.98 16.04 -11.10
N ASN A 93 -8.22 15.62 -12.35
CA ASN A 93 -9.25 16.20 -13.24
C ASN A 93 -10.62 15.51 -13.14
N GLY A 94 -10.80 14.57 -12.20
CA GLY A 94 -12.07 13.89 -11.96
C GLY A 94 -12.36 12.70 -12.87
N ASP A 95 -11.36 12.15 -13.57
CA ASP A 95 -11.48 10.90 -14.32
C ASP A 95 -10.72 9.76 -13.63
N PRO A 96 -11.41 8.73 -13.10
CA PRO A 96 -10.77 7.61 -12.43
C PRO A 96 -9.98 6.68 -13.36
N GLY A 97 -10.20 6.74 -14.68
CA GLY A 97 -9.52 5.91 -15.67
C GLY A 97 -9.53 4.41 -15.31
N VAL A 98 -8.37 3.76 -15.38
CA VAL A 98 -8.23 2.32 -15.10
C VAL A 98 -8.54 1.95 -13.65
N LEU A 99 -8.46 2.92 -12.71
CA LEU A 99 -8.81 2.73 -11.30
C LEU A 99 -10.28 2.36 -11.12
N ALA A 100 -11.14 2.65 -12.10
CA ALA A 100 -12.53 2.29 -12.07
C ALA A 100 -12.79 0.78 -12.23
N THR A 101 -11.86 0.02 -12.82
CA THR A 101 -12.15 -1.36 -13.25
C THR A 101 -11.06 -2.38 -12.90
N ALA A 102 -9.81 -1.95 -12.67
CA ALA A 102 -8.72 -2.82 -12.26
C ALA A 102 -8.38 -2.58 -10.78
N PRO A 103 -8.26 -3.62 -9.93
CA PRO A 103 -7.76 -3.46 -8.57
C PRO A 103 -6.35 -2.87 -8.59
N SER A 104 -6.09 -1.86 -7.76
CA SER A 104 -4.75 -1.30 -7.62
C SER A 104 -3.84 -2.24 -6.83
N SER A 105 -2.55 -2.22 -7.17
CA SER A 105 -1.53 -2.81 -6.33
C SER A 105 -1.15 -1.86 -5.19
N ARG A 106 -0.50 -2.38 -4.15
CA ARG A 106 -0.03 -1.55 -3.03
C ARG A 106 0.91 -0.45 -3.53
N THR A 107 1.77 -0.78 -4.49
CA THR A 107 2.70 0.17 -5.11
C THR A 107 1.95 1.32 -5.79
N VAL A 108 0.86 1.01 -6.49
CA VAL A 108 0.00 2.02 -7.12
C VAL A 108 -0.67 2.89 -6.06
N ASP A 109 -1.21 2.31 -4.99
CA ASP A 109 -1.89 3.08 -3.94
C ASP A 109 -0.96 4.10 -3.28
N PHE A 110 0.26 3.69 -2.93
CA PHE A 110 1.27 4.59 -2.36
C PHE A 110 1.72 5.65 -3.36
N PHE A 111 1.88 5.28 -4.63
CA PHE A 111 2.25 6.24 -5.66
C PHE A 111 1.17 7.31 -5.80
N LEU A 112 -0.10 6.92 -5.90
CA LEU A 112 -1.23 7.84 -6.00
C LEU A 112 -1.33 8.71 -4.75
N ALA A 113 -1.27 8.13 -3.55
CA ALA A 113 -1.27 8.89 -2.30
C ALA A 113 -0.15 9.94 -2.24
N ALA A 114 1.02 9.66 -2.83
CA ALA A 114 2.14 10.60 -2.88
C ALA A 114 2.03 11.66 -4.00
N LYS A 115 1.18 11.45 -5.02
CA LYS A 115 1.15 12.28 -6.23
C LYS A 115 -0.12 13.08 -6.43
N LEU A 116 -1.25 12.64 -5.88
CA LEU A 116 -2.51 13.36 -6.02
C LEU A 116 -2.43 14.74 -5.35
N THR A 117 -3.04 15.70 -6.02
CA THR A 117 -3.28 17.04 -5.46
C THR A 117 -4.56 17.03 -4.63
N GLU A 118 -4.87 18.12 -3.90
CA GLU A 118 -6.08 18.16 -3.07
C GLU A 118 -7.38 17.90 -3.86
N PRO A 119 -7.57 18.41 -5.10
CA PRO A 119 -8.68 18.00 -5.96
C PRO A 119 -8.80 16.48 -6.16
N GLY A 120 -7.70 15.80 -6.50
CA GLY A 120 -7.70 14.33 -6.66
C GLY A 120 -8.02 13.60 -5.36
N ILE A 121 -7.55 14.10 -4.22
CA ILE A 121 -7.87 13.53 -2.91
C ILE A 121 -9.37 13.72 -2.59
N GLU A 122 -9.96 14.87 -2.92
CA GLU A 122 -11.41 15.09 -2.78
C GLU A 122 -12.21 14.14 -3.68
N HIS A 123 -11.75 13.91 -4.91
CA HIS A 123 -12.36 12.89 -5.76
C HIS A 123 -12.31 11.49 -5.13
N MET A 124 -11.21 11.10 -4.47
CA MET A 124 -11.14 9.84 -3.72
C MET A 124 -12.16 9.78 -2.58
N ARG A 125 -12.35 10.87 -1.82
CA ARG A 125 -13.37 10.97 -0.76
C ARG A 125 -14.79 10.84 -1.28
N VAL A 126 -15.06 11.34 -2.48
CA VAL A 126 -16.36 11.20 -3.14
C VAL A 126 -16.53 9.78 -3.69
N TRP A 127 -15.53 9.26 -4.40
CA TRP A 127 -15.60 7.97 -5.06
C TRP A 127 -15.61 6.80 -4.09
N VAL A 128 -14.96 6.88 -2.93
CA VAL A 128 -15.03 5.80 -1.93
C VAL A 128 -16.47 5.51 -1.49
N ARG A 129 -17.37 6.51 -1.56
CA ARG A 129 -18.81 6.36 -1.28
C ARG A 129 -19.65 6.10 -2.53
N THR A 130 -19.39 6.85 -3.61
CA THR A 130 -20.32 6.98 -4.75
C THR A 130 -19.78 6.42 -6.06
N GLY A 131 -18.54 5.90 -6.06
CA GLY A 131 -17.92 5.30 -7.24
C GLY A 131 -18.80 4.23 -7.85
N HIS A 132 -18.96 4.28 -9.17
CA HIS A 132 -19.93 3.47 -9.92
C HIS A 132 -19.61 1.97 -9.90
N THR A 133 -18.35 1.57 -9.67
CA THR A 133 -17.96 0.17 -9.44
C THR A 133 -17.48 -0.03 -8.01
N SER A 134 -17.65 -1.25 -7.48
CA SER A 134 -17.04 -1.61 -6.18
C SER A 134 -15.51 -1.57 -6.22
N THR A 135 -14.90 -1.81 -7.39
CA THR A 135 -13.45 -1.71 -7.59
C THR A 135 -12.96 -0.28 -7.40
N LEU A 136 -13.65 0.71 -7.99
CA LEU A 136 -13.31 2.12 -7.80
C LEU A 136 -13.38 2.51 -6.33
N ARG A 137 -14.46 2.11 -5.65
CA ARG A 137 -14.65 2.42 -4.23
C ARG A 137 -13.57 1.79 -3.36
N ALA A 138 -13.22 0.53 -3.60
CA ALA A 138 -12.17 -0.16 -2.87
C ALA A 138 -10.78 0.44 -3.14
N ASN A 139 -10.46 0.76 -4.40
CA ASN A 139 -9.20 1.41 -4.75
C ASN A 139 -9.09 2.81 -4.12
N ALA A 140 -10.17 3.60 -4.16
CA ALA A 140 -10.21 4.91 -3.51
C ALA A 140 -10.00 4.79 -1.99
N LEU A 141 -10.61 3.79 -1.35
CA LEU A 141 -10.39 3.49 0.07
C LEU A 141 -8.92 3.18 0.37
N ALA A 142 -8.28 2.34 -0.45
CA ALA A 142 -6.88 1.98 -0.28
C ALA A 142 -5.94 3.18 -0.42
N VAL A 143 -6.16 4.05 -1.41
CA VAL A 143 -5.40 5.31 -1.58
C VAL A 143 -5.59 6.23 -0.37
N LEU A 144 -6.82 6.46 0.08
CA LEU A 144 -7.10 7.28 1.27
C LEU A 144 -6.42 6.72 2.53
N ALA A 145 -6.40 5.39 2.68
CA ALA A 145 -5.70 4.76 3.80
C ALA A 145 -4.18 5.01 3.76
N LYS A 146 -3.56 5.12 2.57
CA LYS A 146 -2.11 5.41 2.44
C LYS A 146 -1.76 6.88 2.61
N LEU A 147 -2.70 7.80 2.36
CA LEU A 147 -2.53 9.21 2.73
C LEU A 147 -2.38 9.39 4.25
N ASN A 148 -3.00 8.50 5.03
CA ASN A 148 -2.96 8.50 6.49
C ASN A 148 -3.33 9.86 7.12
N LYS A 149 -4.29 10.57 6.51
CA LYS A 149 -4.82 11.82 7.06
C LYS A 149 -5.86 11.48 8.14
N ALA A 150 -5.71 12.06 9.33
CA ALA A 150 -6.60 11.79 10.47
C ALA A 150 -8.09 11.99 10.13
N GLN A 151 -8.40 13.01 9.33
CA GLN A 151 -9.77 13.35 8.89
C GLN A 151 -10.46 12.23 8.09
N ASP A 152 -9.69 11.36 7.41
CA ASP A 152 -10.24 10.32 6.54
C ASP A 152 -10.55 9.03 7.31
N THR A 153 -10.10 8.90 8.57
CA THR A 153 -10.25 7.68 9.37
C THR A 153 -11.72 7.29 9.59
N ALA A 154 -12.56 8.25 9.99
CA ALA A 154 -13.98 7.99 10.22
C ALA A 154 -14.70 7.58 8.93
N LEU A 155 -14.34 8.20 7.80
CA LEU A 155 -14.88 7.87 6.49
C LEU A 155 -14.49 6.45 6.05
N ILE A 156 -13.22 6.05 6.23
CA ILE A 156 -12.75 4.70 5.88
C ILE A 156 -13.51 3.64 6.70
N ILE A 157 -13.65 3.85 8.01
CA ILE A 157 -14.38 2.93 8.90
C ILE A 157 -15.85 2.82 8.50
N ASP A 158 -16.53 3.96 8.29
CA ASP A 158 -17.93 4.01 7.87
C ASP A 158 -18.19 3.22 6.57
N VAL A 159 -17.30 3.35 5.57
CA VAL A 159 -17.41 2.59 4.32
C VAL A 159 -17.18 1.09 4.53
N LEU A 160 -16.17 0.71 5.33
CA LEU A 160 -15.92 -0.70 5.66
C LEU A 160 -17.10 -1.33 6.43
N GLU A 161 -17.83 -0.54 7.23
CA GLU A 161 -19.00 -1.03 7.95
C GLU A 161 -20.24 -1.14 7.05
N SER A 162 -20.49 -0.12 6.23
CA SER A 162 -21.73 0.03 5.45
C SER A 162 -21.72 -0.62 4.06
N ASP A 163 -20.61 -0.58 3.33
CA ASP A 163 -20.51 -1.16 1.98
C ASP A 163 -19.98 -2.59 2.03
N LYS A 164 -20.91 -3.55 1.96
CA LYS A 164 -20.60 -4.99 1.99
C LYS A 164 -19.64 -5.42 0.88
N LYS A 165 -19.69 -4.82 -0.31
CA LYS A 165 -18.80 -5.19 -1.42
C LYS A 165 -17.39 -4.66 -1.19
N VAL A 166 -17.25 -3.40 -0.77
CA VAL A 166 -15.95 -2.81 -0.46
C VAL A 166 -15.30 -3.55 0.72
N LYS A 167 -16.03 -3.76 1.82
CA LYS A 167 -15.57 -4.59 2.94
C LYS A 167 -15.04 -5.94 2.48
N PHE A 168 -15.83 -6.66 1.67
CA PHE A 168 -15.42 -7.97 1.17
C PHE A 168 -14.11 -7.88 0.37
N LEU A 169 -13.99 -6.92 -0.55
CA LEU A 169 -12.78 -6.75 -1.35
C LEU A 169 -11.55 -6.39 -0.50
N SER A 170 -11.69 -5.46 0.45
CA SER A 170 -10.60 -5.08 1.37
C SER A 170 -10.13 -6.25 2.23
N LEU A 171 -11.05 -7.04 2.79
CA LEU A 171 -10.72 -8.24 3.56
C LEU A 171 -10.00 -9.30 2.71
N VAL A 172 -10.44 -9.51 1.46
CA VAL A 172 -9.80 -10.48 0.56
C VAL A 172 -8.40 -10.02 0.16
N SER A 173 -8.25 -8.72 -0.13
CA SER A 173 -6.93 -8.11 -0.37
C SER A 173 -6.01 -8.28 0.82
N GLU A 174 -6.51 -8.14 2.05
CA GLU A 174 -5.75 -8.36 3.29
C GLU A 174 -5.27 -9.81 3.42
N VAL A 175 -6.16 -10.79 3.27
CA VAL A 175 -5.77 -12.21 3.31
C VAL A 175 -4.77 -12.54 2.21
N SER A 176 -5.04 -12.09 0.99
CA SER A 176 -4.21 -12.33 -0.19
C SER A 176 -2.79 -11.78 -0.01
N LYS A 177 -2.63 -10.51 0.40
CA LYS A 177 -1.30 -9.89 0.57
C LYS A 177 -0.50 -10.54 1.70
N LEU A 178 -1.15 -10.94 2.80
CA LEU A 178 -0.47 -11.54 3.97
C LEU A 178 -0.06 -13.00 3.78
N THR A 179 -0.87 -13.77 3.04
CA THR A 179 -0.70 -15.23 2.93
C THR A 179 -0.15 -15.66 1.58
N GLN A 180 -0.42 -14.87 0.54
CA GLN A 180 -0.14 -15.19 -0.86
C GLN A 180 -0.84 -16.44 -1.36
N TRP A 181 -1.98 -16.76 -0.75
CA TRP A 181 -2.89 -17.73 -1.33
C TRP A 181 -3.50 -17.18 -2.60
N ASP A 182 -3.96 -18.09 -3.46
CA ASP A 182 -4.73 -17.74 -4.64
C ASP A 182 -5.92 -16.83 -4.27
N TRP A 183 -6.33 -15.98 -5.21
CA TRP A 183 -7.40 -15.03 -4.98
C TRP A 183 -8.73 -15.71 -4.63
N GLU A 184 -9.05 -16.85 -5.27
CA GLU A 184 -10.25 -17.62 -4.97
C GLU A 184 -10.20 -18.25 -3.57
N ILE A 185 -9.03 -18.76 -3.18
CA ILE A 185 -8.80 -19.26 -1.81
C ILE A 185 -9.00 -18.12 -0.80
N SER A 186 -8.45 -16.94 -1.08
CA SER A 186 -8.59 -15.76 -0.21
C SER A 186 -10.05 -15.35 -0.06
N LYS A 187 -10.84 -15.40 -1.14
CA LYS A 187 -12.30 -15.18 -1.11
C LYS A 187 -13.02 -16.21 -0.26
N GLN A 188 -12.66 -17.50 -0.39
CA GLN A 188 -13.29 -18.55 0.40
C GLN A 188 -13.01 -18.37 1.89
N VAL A 189 -11.77 -18.05 2.26
CA VAL A 189 -11.38 -17.79 3.66
C VAL A 189 -12.13 -16.62 4.27
N VAL A 190 -12.34 -15.53 3.52
CA VAL A 190 -13.11 -14.38 4.02
C VAL A 190 -14.60 -14.72 4.23
N ARG A 191 -15.16 -15.63 3.42
CA ARG A 191 -16.55 -16.10 3.59
C ARG A 191 -16.68 -17.11 4.71
N GLU A 192 -15.70 -17.99 4.83
CA GLU A 192 -15.69 -19.12 5.74
C GLU A 192 -14.28 -19.29 6.33
N PRO A 193 -13.97 -18.62 7.45
CA PRO A 193 -12.64 -18.62 8.05
C PRO A 193 -12.10 -20.02 8.39
N ALA A 194 -12.98 -21.00 8.57
CA ALA A 194 -12.63 -22.41 8.81
C ALA A 194 -11.91 -23.08 7.63
N THR A 195 -12.01 -22.51 6.43
CA THR A 195 -11.32 -23.02 5.23
C THR A 195 -9.88 -22.54 5.12
N ALA A 196 -9.39 -21.70 6.03
CA ALA A 196 -8.03 -21.17 6.00
C ALA A 196 -6.98 -22.30 6.01
N PRO A 197 -6.16 -22.44 4.94
CA PRO A 197 -5.12 -23.47 4.87
C PRO A 197 -4.15 -23.47 6.05
N ASP A 198 -3.89 -22.30 6.63
CA ASP A 198 -3.09 -22.12 7.85
C ASP A 198 -3.64 -20.94 8.67
N ALA A 199 -4.69 -21.22 9.45
CA ALA A 199 -5.38 -20.23 10.27
C ALA A 199 -4.45 -19.55 11.31
N ARG A 200 -3.50 -20.29 11.90
CA ARG A 200 -2.58 -19.76 12.91
C ARG A 200 -1.58 -18.78 12.30
N LYS A 201 -1.01 -19.11 11.13
CA LYS A 201 -0.12 -18.20 10.41
C LYS A 201 -0.86 -16.94 9.95
N LEU A 202 -2.09 -17.09 9.44
CA LEU A 202 -2.93 -15.95 9.07
C LEU A 202 -3.21 -15.05 10.29
N ALA A 203 -3.65 -15.60 11.42
CA ALA A 203 -3.89 -14.83 12.64
C ALA A 203 -2.63 -14.09 13.13
N LYS A 204 -1.47 -14.74 13.14
CA LYS A 204 -0.19 -14.09 13.50
C LYS A 204 0.13 -12.91 12.58
N ALA A 205 -0.17 -13.02 11.28
CA ALA A 205 0.03 -11.93 10.34
C ALA A 205 -0.95 -10.77 10.60
N LEU A 206 -2.24 -11.08 10.80
CA LEU A 206 -3.29 -10.10 11.08
C LEU A 206 -3.06 -9.33 12.38
N THR A 207 -2.48 -9.94 13.42
CA THR A 207 -2.10 -9.23 14.65
C THR A 207 -1.14 -8.08 14.36
N LYS A 208 -0.23 -8.24 13.39
CA LYS A 208 0.68 -7.16 13.00
C LYS A 208 -0.04 -6.04 12.27
N GLU A 209 -1.01 -6.37 11.41
CA GLU A 209 -1.77 -5.36 10.68
C GLU A 209 -2.73 -4.58 11.60
N ALA A 210 -3.36 -5.26 12.57
CA ALA A 210 -4.21 -4.65 13.58
C ALA A 210 -3.48 -3.64 14.51
N LEU A 211 -2.14 -3.69 14.56
CA LEU A 211 -1.29 -2.80 15.33
C LEU A 211 -0.64 -1.69 14.48
N LEU A 212 -1.04 -1.52 13.21
CA LEU A 212 -0.49 -0.46 12.37
C LEU A 212 -1.11 0.90 12.72
N ASP A 213 -0.25 1.88 12.95
CA ASP A 213 -0.66 3.25 13.27
C ASP A 213 -0.99 4.09 12.04
N ASN A 214 -0.49 3.70 10.87
CA ASN A 214 -0.48 4.52 9.65
C ASN A 214 -1.29 3.95 8.47
N ASP A 215 -2.15 2.97 8.73
CA ASP A 215 -2.96 2.32 7.69
C ASP A 215 -4.30 1.87 8.28
N THR A 216 -5.29 2.78 8.26
CA THR A 216 -6.59 2.54 8.87
C THR A 216 -7.32 1.34 8.24
N GLU A 217 -7.21 1.13 6.94
CA GLU A 217 -7.82 -0.03 6.27
C GLU A 217 -7.22 -1.35 6.77
N SER A 218 -5.89 -1.47 6.72
CA SER A 218 -5.22 -2.71 7.15
C SER A 218 -5.44 -2.99 8.63
N ARG A 219 -5.46 -1.94 9.47
CA ARG A 219 -5.77 -2.06 10.90
C ARG A 219 -7.18 -2.57 11.14
N TRP A 220 -8.18 -1.98 10.46
CA TRP A 220 -9.57 -2.40 10.59
C TRP A 220 -9.77 -3.83 10.08
N CYS A 221 -9.24 -4.17 8.90
CA CYS A 221 -9.33 -5.51 8.32
C CYS A 221 -8.63 -6.56 9.21
N GLY A 222 -7.46 -6.23 9.74
CA GLY A 222 -6.71 -7.05 10.70
C GLY A 222 -7.54 -7.40 11.93
N ALA A 223 -8.13 -6.39 12.58
CA ALA A 223 -8.98 -6.58 13.75
C ALA A 223 -10.23 -7.40 13.44
N TYR A 224 -10.90 -7.10 12.32
CA TYR A 224 -12.09 -7.82 11.87
C TYR A 224 -11.79 -9.31 11.63
N LEU A 225 -10.78 -9.63 10.82
CA LEU A 225 -10.45 -11.01 10.48
C LEU A 225 -9.95 -11.81 11.69
N LEU A 226 -9.22 -11.18 12.63
CA LEU A 226 -8.83 -11.84 13.88
C LEU A 226 -10.03 -12.30 14.68
N LYS A 227 -11.05 -11.43 14.82
CA LYS A 227 -12.31 -11.77 15.49
C LYS A 227 -12.98 -12.98 14.81
N GLU A 228 -13.07 -12.96 13.48
CA GLU A 228 -13.71 -14.03 12.71
C GLU A 228 -12.92 -15.36 12.73
N LEU A 229 -11.61 -15.32 12.96
CA LEU A 229 -10.77 -16.52 13.07
C LEU A 229 -10.81 -17.19 14.46
N VAL A 230 -11.30 -16.50 15.51
CA VAL A 230 -11.35 -17.06 16.89
C VAL A 230 -11.91 -18.49 16.95
N PRO A 231 -13.04 -18.84 16.28
CA PRO A 231 -13.63 -20.18 16.36
C PRO A 231 -12.74 -21.31 15.79
N VAL A 232 -11.69 -20.98 15.03
CA VAL A 232 -10.86 -21.94 14.29
C VAL A 232 -9.41 -21.98 14.79
N LEU A 233 -9.00 -21.07 15.68
CA LEU A 233 -7.63 -21.00 16.20
C LEU A 233 -7.33 -22.02 17.31
N GLY A 234 -8.36 -22.61 17.92
CA GLY A 234 -8.26 -23.61 18.98
C GLY A 234 -8.61 -25.05 18.55
N LYS A 235 -8.87 -25.27 17.25
CA LYS A 235 -8.98 -26.61 16.66
C LYS A 235 -7.60 -27.05 16.14
#